data_AF-A0A0Q5UUM5-F1
#
_entry.id   AF-A0A0Q5UUM5-F1
#
_cell.length_a   1.000
_cell.length_b   1.000
_cell.length_c   1.000
_cell.angle_alpha   90.00
_cell.angle_beta   90.00
_cell.angle_gamma   90.00
#
_symmetry.space_group_name_H-M   'P 1'
#
loop_
_entity.id
_entity.type
_entity.pdbx_description
1 polymer ?
#
loop_
_entity_poly.entity_id
_entity_poly.type
_entity_poly.pdbx_seq_one_letter_code
_entity_poly.pdbx_strand_id
1 'polypeptide(L)'
;MELLTLASLILIGEIQGYPVGDALYSAKGNTKMEIYYAKTQFGHPWIILGDAISEEAFLCEVEADEDFQSMELQGQPVKITVTYLTENDFPDPVKIT
;
A
#
# COMPACT_ATOMS: atom_id res chain seq x y z
N MET A 1 -9.40 14.11 -25.82
CA MET A 1 -8.34 13.76 -24.85
C MET A 1 -8.91 14.11 -23.50
N GLU A 2 -9.53 13.14 -22.83
CA GLU A 2 -10.19 13.38 -21.55
C GLU A 2 -9.13 13.60 -20.47
N LEU A 3 -9.14 14.80 -19.86
CA LEU A 3 -8.40 15.02 -18.62
C LEU A 3 -9.07 14.15 -17.56
N LEU A 4 -8.37 13.13 -17.09
CA LEU A 4 -8.65 12.50 -15.80
C LEU A 4 -8.57 13.61 -14.74
N THR A 5 -9.72 14.13 -14.33
CA THR A 5 -9.83 14.88 -13.09
C THR A 5 -9.27 13.99 -11.99
N LEU A 6 -8.10 14.36 -11.45
CA LEU A 6 -7.54 13.74 -10.26
C LEU A 6 -8.62 13.76 -9.19
N ALA A 7 -9.28 12.62 -8.99
CA ALA A 7 -10.05 12.38 -7.78
C ALA A 7 -9.12 12.74 -6.61
N SER A 8 -9.64 13.48 -5.64
CA SER A 8 -8.88 13.88 -4.46
C SER A 8 -8.12 12.68 -3.92
N LEU A 9 -6.78 12.75 -3.93
CA LEU A 9 -5.96 11.68 -3.37
C LEU A 9 -6.19 11.66 -1.86
N ILE A 10 -6.59 10.51 -1.33
CA ILE A 10 -6.78 10.29 0.11
C ILE A 10 -5.59 9.47 0.58
N LEU A 11 -4.85 9.99 1.56
CA LEU A 11 -3.78 9.24 2.22
C LEU A 11 -4.42 8.09 3.01
N ILE A 12 -4.31 6.86 2.52
CA ILE A 12 -4.91 5.70 3.18
C ILE A 12 -4.01 5.06 4.23
N GLY A 13 -2.72 5.38 4.24
CA GLY A 13 -1.73 4.91 5.23
C GLY A 13 -0.28 5.18 4.91
N GLU A 14 0.57 4.68 5.80
CA GLU A 14 2.02 4.75 5.75
C GLU A 14 2.59 3.34 5.90
N ILE A 15 3.56 2.99 5.06
CA ILE A 15 4.26 1.70 5.15
C ILE A 15 5.42 1.89 6.13
N GLN A 16 5.27 1.38 7.36
CA GLN A 16 6.37 1.25 8.30
C GLN A 16 6.99 -0.14 8.10
N GLY A 17 8.29 -0.20 7.84
CA GLY A 17 9.01 -1.44 7.53
C GLY A 17 9.28 -1.65 6.03
N TYR A 18 10.40 -2.30 5.72
CA TYR A 18 10.80 -2.66 4.35
C TYR A 18 10.25 -4.07 4.05
N PRO A 19 9.10 -4.24 3.37
CA PRO A 19 8.77 -5.56 2.83
C PRO A 19 9.76 -5.84 1.71
N VAL A 20 10.80 -6.62 1.99
CA VAL A 20 11.74 -7.10 0.97
C VAL A 20 10.99 -8.13 0.13
N GLY A 21 10.43 -7.65 -0.98
CA GLY A 21 9.53 -8.40 -1.85
C GLY A 21 9.15 -7.55 -3.04
N ASP A 22 8.86 -8.21 -4.16
CA ASP A 22 8.87 -7.69 -5.52
C ASP A 22 7.78 -6.63 -5.84
N ALA A 23 7.93 -5.93 -6.97
CA ALA A 23 7.06 -4.85 -7.50
C ALA A 23 7.02 -3.50 -6.75
N LEU A 24 6.96 -3.45 -5.41
CA LEU A 24 6.90 -2.16 -4.68
C LEU A 24 8.19 -1.32 -4.78
N TYR A 25 9.33 -1.93 -5.13
CA TYR A 25 10.59 -1.20 -5.40
C TYR A 25 10.88 -0.98 -6.89
N SER A 26 9.93 -1.29 -7.77
CA SER A 26 10.15 -1.08 -9.21
C SER A 26 10.38 0.40 -9.50
N ALA A 27 11.38 0.71 -10.34
CA ALA A 27 11.62 2.08 -10.78
C ALA A 27 10.41 2.68 -11.54
N LYS A 28 9.59 1.83 -12.17
CA LYS A 28 8.37 2.21 -12.89
C LYS A 28 7.20 1.39 -12.37
N GLY A 29 6.10 2.04 -12.03
CA GLY A 29 4.88 1.39 -11.60
C GLY A 29 3.93 1.22 -12.79
N ASN A 30 2.71 1.73 -12.63
CA ASN A 30 1.56 1.53 -13.49
C ASN A 30 1.20 0.05 -13.71
N THR A 31 1.38 -0.75 -12.66
CA THR A 31 1.00 -2.16 -12.66
C THR A 31 -0.19 -2.39 -11.72
N LYS A 32 -1.02 -3.35 -12.07
CA LYS A 32 -2.06 -3.85 -11.16
C LYS A 32 -1.46 -4.92 -10.27
N MET A 33 -1.75 -4.84 -8.98
CA MET A 33 -1.35 -5.86 -8.02
C MET A 33 -2.47 -6.12 -7.01
N GLU A 34 -2.45 -7.32 -6.45
CA GLU A 34 -3.31 -7.68 -5.33
C GLU A 34 -2.54 -7.45 -4.03
N ILE A 35 -3.17 -6.77 -3.07
CA ILE A 35 -2.61 -6.54 -1.75
C ILE A 35 -3.64 -6.89 -0.68
N TYR A 36 -3.15 -7.23 0.50
CA TYR A 36 -3.94 -7.23 1.72
C TYR A 36 -3.80 -5.89 2.42
N TYR A 37 -4.91 -5.37 2.94
CA TYR A 37 -4.93 -4.25 3.86
C TYR A 37 -5.67 -4.62 5.14
N ALA A 38 -5.18 -4.15 6.29
CA ALA A 38 -5.87 -4.30 7.56
C ALA A 38 -5.85 -2.99 8.35
N LYS A 39 -6.96 -2.67 9.02
CA LYS A 39 -7.06 -1.51 9.90
C LYS A 39 -6.42 -1.81 11.25
N THR A 40 -5.94 -0.78 11.93
CA THR A 40 -5.33 -0.88 13.26
C THR A 40 -6.18 -0.16 14.30
N GLN A 41 -5.92 -0.38 15.58
CA GLN A 41 -6.62 0.31 16.67
C GLN A 41 -6.44 1.85 16.64
N PHE A 42 -5.35 2.32 16.03
CA PHE A 42 -5.02 3.74 15.91
C PHE A 42 -5.85 4.47 14.86
N GLY A 43 -6.67 3.74 14.09
CA GLY A 43 -7.57 4.32 13.10
C GLY A 43 -6.83 4.91 11.89
N HIS A 44 -7.59 5.59 11.03
CA HIS A 44 -7.04 6.17 9.80
C HIS A 44 -5.97 7.25 10.09
N PRO A 45 -4.83 7.26 9.38
CA PRO A 45 -4.53 6.46 8.19
C PRO A 45 -3.76 5.16 8.47
N TRP A 46 -3.55 4.74 9.72
CA TRP A 46 -2.68 3.61 10.05
C TRP A 46 -3.29 2.26 9.61
N ILE A 47 -2.87 1.79 8.44
CA ILE A 47 -3.19 0.47 7.88
C ILE A 47 -1.89 -0.30 7.63
N ILE A 48 -1.95 -1.63 7.78
CA ILE A 48 -0.86 -2.51 7.37
C ILE A 48 -1.16 -2.99 5.94
N LEU A 49 -0.15 -2.93 5.07
CA LEU A 49 -0.22 -3.37 3.67
C LEU A 49 0.80 -4.47 3.43
N GLY A 50 0.40 -5.50 2.67
CA GLY A 50 1.30 -6.58 2.26
C GLY A 50 0.85 -7.26 0.97
N ASP A 51 1.79 -7.84 0.23
CA ASP A 51 1.56 -8.58 -1.03
C ASP A 51 1.56 -10.12 -0.83
N ALA A 52 1.36 -10.56 0.42
CA ALA A 52 1.35 -11.97 0.79
C ALA A 52 0.42 -12.82 -0.09
N ILE A 53 0.83 -14.05 -0.37
CA ILE A 53 0.11 -14.96 -1.29
C ILE A 53 -1.24 -15.45 -0.75
N SER A 54 -1.48 -15.33 0.56
CA SER A 54 -2.74 -15.68 1.23
C SER A 54 -2.97 -14.83 2.48
N GLU A 55 -4.20 -14.86 3.00
CA GLU A 55 -4.56 -14.16 4.24
C GLU A 55 -3.79 -14.73 5.43
N GLU A 56 -3.60 -16.05 5.49
CA GLU A 56 -2.82 -16.69 6.54
C GLU A 56 -1.35 -16.27 6.50
N ALA A 57 -0.77 -16.15 5.31
CA ALA A 57 0.60 -15.66 5.16
C ALA A 57 0.72 -14.20 5.63
N PHE A 58 -0.25 -13.35 5.28
CA PHE A 58 -0.31 -11.97 5.75
C PHE A 58 -0.41 -11.88 7.27
N LEU A 59 -1.30 -12.66 7.90
CA LEU A 59 -1.45 -12.67 9.34
C LEU A 59 -0.20 -13.19 10.05
N CYS A 60 0.45 -14.23 9.51
CA CYS A 60 1.73 -14.72 10.03
C CYS A 60 2.81 -13.63 10.01
N GLU A 61 2.88 -12.81 8.96
CA GLU A 61 3.83 -11.69 8.88
C GLU A 61 3.53 -10.61 9.93
N VAL A 62 2.24 -10.26 10.11
CA VAL A 62 1.81 -9.30 11.15
C VAL A 62 2.12 -9.79 12.55
N GLU A 63 1.92 -11.09 12.83
CA GLU A 63 2.20 -11.67 14.14
C GLU A 63 3.69 -11.86 14.43
N ALA A 64 4.51 -12.00 13.37
CA ALA A 64 5.95 -12.19 13.50
C ALA A 64 6.73 -10.88 13.73
N ASP A 65 6.12 -9.72 13.46
CA ASP A 65 6.72 -8.41 13.65
C ASP A 65 6.14 -7.73 14.90
N GLU A 66 7.00 -7.45 15.89
CA GLU A 66 6.59 -6.85 17.17
C GLU A 66 5.96 -5.46 16.98
N ASP A 67 6.43 -4.69 15.99
CA ASP A 67 5.89 -3.36 15.71
C ASP A 67 4.45 -3.50 15.19
N PHE A 68 4.20 -4.43 14.26
CA PHE A 68 2.86 -4.70 13.72
C PHE A 68 1.92 -5.32 14.74
N GLN A 69 2.42 -6.22 15.58
CA GLN A 69 1.65 -6.82 16.67
C GLN A 69 1.11 -5.74 17.63
N SER A 70 1.93 -4.72 17.93
CA SER A 70 1.54 -3.60 18.80
C SER A 70 0.40 -2.73 18.22
N MET A 71 0.18 -2.81 16.89
CA MET A 71 -0.84 -2.02 16.21
C MET A 71 -2.26 -2.53 16.41
N GLU A 72 -2.46 -3.75 16.94
CA GLU A 72 -3.75 -4.40 17.17
C GLU A 72 -4.72 -4.30 15.96
N LEU A 73 -4.74 -5.33 15.12
CA LEU A 73 -5.62 -5.36 13.96
C LEU A 73 -7.10 -5.24 14.34
N GLN A 74 -7.82 -4.41 13.59
CA GLN A 74 -9.26 -4.27 13.68
C GLN A 74 -9.97 -5.00 12.55
N GLY A 75 -10.59 -6.11 12.92
CA GLY A 75 -11.32 -6.96 11.98
C GLY A 75 -10.38 -7.84 11.15
N GLN A 76 -10.92 -8.38 10.06
CA GLN A 76 -10.17 -9.24 9.16
C GLN A 76 -9.43 -8.42 8.10
N PRO A 77 -8.23 -8.87 7.67
CA PRO A 77 -7.58 -8.33 6.48
C PRO A 77 -8.50 -8.41 5.27
N VAL A 78 -8.38 -7.45 4.37
CA VAL A 78 -9.17 -7.39 3.15
C VAL A 78 -8.23 -7.39 1.95
N LYS A 79 -8.47 -8.32 1.02
CA LYS A 79 -7.75 -8.38 -0.25
C LYS A 79 -8.36 -7.40 -1.25
N ILE A 80 -7.54 -6.56 -1.87
CA ILE A 80 -7.96 -5.61 -2.89
C ILE A 80 -7.01 -5.63 -4.09
N THR A 81 -7.53 -5.23 -5.25
CA THR A 81 -6.70 -4.92 -6.42
C THR A 81 -6.41 -3.43 -6.43
N VAL A 82 -5.13 -3.07 -6.50
CA VAL A 82 -4.68 -1.67 -6.60
C VAL A 82 -3.89 -1.44 -7.89
N THR A 83 -3.77 -0.18 -8.26
CA THR A 83 -2.77 0.27 -9.24
C THR A 83 -1.62 0.91 -8.49
N TYR A 84 -0.44 0.29 -8.56
CA TYR A 84 0.79 0.84 -8.00
C TYR A 84 1.36 1.89 -8.94
N LEU A 85 1.73 3.05 -8.40
CA LEU A 85 2.32 4.17 -9.13
C LEU A 85 3.61 4.61 -8.45
N THR A 86 4.62 4.96 -9.24
CA THR A 86 5.86 5.59 -8.78
C THR A 86 5.96 7.02 -9.29
N GLU A 87 6.91 7.79 -8.76
CA GLU A 87 7.23 9.14 -9.26
C GLU A 87 7.50 9.16 -10.77
N ASN A 88 8.06 8.08 -11.33
CA ASN A 88 8.41 7.95 -12.74
C ASN A 88 7.19 7.65 -13.64
N ASP A 89 6.02 7.36 -13.08
CA ASP A 89 4.77 7.19 -13.84
C ASP A 89 4.05 8.51 -14.10
N PHE A 90 4.47 9.58 -13.43
CA PHE A 90 3.97 10.92 -13.67
C PHE A 90 4.88 11.63 -14.68
N PRO A 91 4.32 12.41 -15.63
CA PRO A 91 5.13 13.26 -16.47
C PRO A 91 5.93 14.22 -15.58
N ASP A 92 7.19 14.48 -15.93
CA ASP A 92 8.02 15.47 -15.24
C ASP A 92 7.18 16.73 -15.00
N PRO A 93 7.12 17.26 -13.77
CA PRO A 93 6.46 18.52 -13.53
C PRO A 93 7.16 19.51 -14.45
N VAL A 94 6.44 19.99 -15.46
CA VAL A 94 6.94 20.91 -16.48
C VAL A 94 7.77 21.94 -15.74
N LYS A 95 9.09 21.93 -15.95
CA LYS A 95 9.94 23.03 -15.50
C LYS A 95 9.44 24.24 -16.25
N ILE A 96 8.56 25.02 -15.62
CA ILE A 96 8.19 26.34 -16.09
C ILE A 96 9.44 27.18 -15.87
N THR A 97 10.35 27.14 -16.84
CA THR A 97 11.47 28.09 -16.99
C THR A 97 10.96 29.38 -17.58
#